data_AF-A0A0S6VSY4-F1
#
_entry.id   AF-A0A0S6VSY4-F1
#
_cell.length_a   1.000
_cell.length_b   1.000
_cell.length_c   1.000
_cell.angle_alpha   90.00
_cell.angle_beta   90.00
_cell.angle_gamma   90.00
#
_symmetry.space_group_name_H-M   'P 1'
#
loop_
_entity.id
_entity.type
_entity.pdbx_description
1 polymer ?
#
loop_
_entity_poly.entity_id
_entity_poly.type
_entity_poly.pdbx_seq_one_letter_code
_entity_poly.pdbx_strand_id
1 'polypeptide(L)'
;MSFWDDLLGLAVGAAVVGGVGYALCKSMDNGIDQLIHASEEEALPAIAYAVPRMDADDWRLFAQRLEAKAQYHEYARVLFAFALCVRNAAAEIEQLLAYSLQEAFEILASVFPGKDDLEQLAFLATLHTYAEQNIKAKAIFNKLQAALSA
;
A
#
# COMPACT_ATOMS: atom_id res chain seq x y z
N MET A 1 -14.59 3.23 11.35
CA MET A 1 -13.36 2.65 11.92
C MET A 1 -12.85 1.68 10.89
N SER A 2 -11.72 1.98 10.26
CA SER A 2 -11.16 1.10 9.23
C SER A 2 -10.52 -0.12 9.90
N PHE A 3 -10.53 -1.25 9.21
CA PHE A 3 -9.84 -2.49 9.59
C PHE A 3 -8.37 -2.24 10.03
N TRP A 4 -7.71 -1.26 9.41
CA TRP A 4 -6.35 -0.87 9.75
C TRP A 4 -6.23 0.06 10.94
N ASP A 5 -7.27 0.82 11.30
CA ASP A 5 -7.28 1.59 12.55
C ASP A 5 -7.26 0.64 13.76
N ASP A 6 -7.90 -0.53 13.66
CA ASP A 6 -7.85 -1.58 14.68
C ASP A 6 -6.51 -2.33 14.67
N LEU A 7 -5.96 -2.62 13.49
CA LEU A 7 -4.68 -3.33 13.34
C LEU A 7 -3.46 -2.47 13.74
N LEU A 8 -3.43 -1.19 13.34
CA LEU A 8 -2.41 -0.21 13.74
C LEU A 8 -2.64 0.29 15.18
N GLY A 9 -3.89 0.43 15.61
CA GLY A 9 -4.22 0.78 17.00
C GLY A 9 -3.74 -0.26 18.01
N LEU A 10 -3.73 -1.54 17.64
CA LEU A 10 -3.14 -2.62 18.44
C LEU A 10 -1.60 -2.62 18.41
N ALA A 11 -0.97 -2.07 17.36
CA ALA A 11 0.49 -2.03 17.23
C ALA A 11 1.14 -0.84 17.97
N VAL A 12 0.49 0.32 17.99
CA VAL A 12 1.08 1.57 18.54
C VAL A 12 1.03 1.63 20.09
N GLY A 13 0.22 0.79 20.74
CA GLY A 13 0.00 0.84 22.19
C GLY A 13 0.95 0.04 23.09
N ALA A 14 1.88 -0.74 22.52
CA ALA A 14 2.60 -1.74 23.30
C ALA A 14 4.11 -1.69 23.01
N ALA A 15 4.84 -0.88 23.79
CA ALA A 15 6.29 -0.87 23.79
C ALA A 15 6.82 -1.08 25.22
N VAL A 16 6.69 -2.30 25.77
CA VAL A 16 7.39 -2.72 26.99
C VAL A 16 7.76 -4.23 26.94
N VAL A 17 9.04 -4.50 26.69
CA VAL A 17 9.85 -5.68 27.11
C VAL A 17 9.32 -7.09 26.76
N GLY A 18 9.94 -7.75 25.78
CA GLY A 18 10.03 -9.22 25.62
C GLY A 18 8.77 -9.98 25.17
N GLY A 19 7.63 -9.75 25.82
CA GLY A 19 6.34 -10.38 25.48
C GLY A 19 5.59 -9.68 24.35
N VAL A 20 5.94 -8.42 24.07
CA VAL A 20 5.20 -7.58 23.12
C VAL A 20 5.61 -7.83 21.67
N GLY A 21 6.87 -8.17 21.42
CA GLY A 21 7.28 -8.60 20.07
C GLY A 21 6.49 -9.81 19.59
N TYR A 22 6.16 -10.74 20.50
CA TYR A 22 5.29 -11.88 20.19
C TYR A 22 3.84 -11.46 19.94
N ALA A 23 3.29 -10.54 20.74
CA ALA A 23 1.93 -10.03 20.55
C ALA A 23 1.78 -9.25 19.24
N LEU A 24 2.76 -8.41 18.89
CA LEU A 24 2.83 -7.68 17.62
C LEU A 24 2.95 -8.65 16.44
N CYS A 25 3.86 -9.63 16.52
CA CYS A 25 4.00 -10.66 15.49
C CYS A 25 2.69 -11.45 15.31
N LYS A 26 2.03 -11.84 16.40
CA LYS A 26 0.78 -12.60 16.36
C LYS A 26 -0.38 -11.76 15.80
N SER A 27 -0.44 -10.48 16.15
CA SER A 27 -1.43 -9.55 15.58
C SER A 27 -1.23 -9.38 14.07
N MET A 28 0.02 -9.20 13.64
CA MET A 28 0.37 -9.09 12.21
C MET A 28 0.05 -10.38 11.45
N ASP A 29 0.41 -11.54 12.00
CA ASP A 29 0.08 -12.84 11.40
C ASP A 29 -1.43 -13.02 11.23
N ASN A 30 -2.22 -12.68 12.26
CA ASN A 30 -3.69 -12.72 12.21
C ASN A 30 -4.25 -11.77 11.15
N GLY A 31 -3.72 -10.55 11.05
CA GLY A 31 -4.13 -9.58 10.05
C GLY A 31 -3.84 -10.06 8.63
N ILE A 32 -2.67 -10.65 8.41
CA ILE A 32 -2.31 -11.26 7.13
C ILE A 32 -3.20 -12.47 6.83
N ASP A 33 -3.50 -13.31 7.82
CA ASP A 33 -4.43 -14.43 7.64
C ASP A 33 -5.82 -13.94 7.24
N GLN A 34 -6.36 -12.91 7.90
CA GLN A 34 -7.62 -12.30 7.51
C GLN A 34 -7.58 -11.74 6.08
N LEU A 35 -6.47 -11.10 5.71
CA LEU A 35 -6.28 -10.52 4.39
C LEU A 35 -6.21 -11.58 3.28
N ILE A 36 -5.62 -12.75 3.55
CA ILE A 36 -5.58 -13.88 2.59
C ILE A 36 -6.95 -14.56 2.44
N HIS A 37 -7.82 -14.46 3.45
CA HIS A 37 -9.18 -14.99 3.37
C HIS A 37 -10.22 -13.94 2.90
N ALA A 38 -9.82 -12.68 2.77
CA ALA A 38 -10.67 -11.59 2.28
C ALA A 38 -10.79 -11.63 0.76
N SER A 39 -11.87 -11.05 0.24
CA SER A 39 -12.06 -10.89 -1.21
C SER A 39 -11.06 -9.87 -1.78
N GLU A 40 -10.80 -9.93 -3.10
CA GLU A 40 -9.92 -8.98 -3.78
C GLU A 40 -10.37 -7.52 -3.60
N GLU A 41 -11.69 -7.29 -3.63
CA GLU A 41 -12.32 -5.99 -3.43
C GLU A 41 -12.07 -5.41 -2.03
N GLU A 42 -11.77 -6.25 -1.03
CA GLU A 42 -11.45 -5.83 0.33
C GLU A 42 -9.94 -5.78 0.56
N ALA A 43 -9.20 -6.78 0.09
CA ALA A 43 -7.78 -6.96 0.36
C ALA A 43 -6.90 -5.93 -0.36
N LEU A 44 -7.18 -5.62 -1.64
CA LEU A 44 -6.35 -4.70 -2.41
C LEU A 44 -6.46 -3.25 -1.89
N PRO A 45 -7.67 -2.68 -1.65
CA PRO A 45 -7.76 -1.36 -1.04
C PRO A 45 -7.17 -1.32 0.37
N ALA A 46 -7.30 -2.41 1.14
CA ALA A 46 -6.67 -2.55 2.44
C ALA A 46 -5.13 -2.42 2.36
N ILE A 47 -4.48 -3.14 1.46
CA ILE A 47 -3.01 -3.03 1.25
C ILE A 47 -2.64 -1.62 0.79
N ALA A 48 -3.35 -1.07 -0.19
CA ALA A 48 -3.08 0.26 -0.75
C ALA A 48 -3.21 1.38 0.29
N TYR A 49 -4.10 1.20 1.26
CA TYR A 49 -4.27 2.13 2.37
C TYR A 49 -3.17 1.99 3.43
N ALA A 50 -2.79 0.77 3.78
CA ALA A 50 -1.94 0.51 4.94
C ALA A 50 -0.44 0.59 4.65
N VAL A 51 0.01 -0.04 3.55
CA VAL A 51 1.44 -0.16 3.23
C VAL A 51 2.17 1.20 3.12
N PRO A 52 1.58 2.26 2.55
CA PRO A 52 2.23 3.58 2.52
C PRO A 52 2.43 4.20 3.91
N ARG A 53 1.60 3.82 4.89
CA ARG A 53 1.63 4.35 6.26
C ARG A 53 2.52 3.55 7.20
N MET A 54 2.97 2.36 6.78
CA MET A 54 3.88 1.54 7.56
C MET A 54 5.28 2.18 7.60
N ASP A 55 5.86 2.22 8.79
CA ASP A 55 7.28 2.54 8.93
C ASP A 55 8.16 1.40 8.39
N ALA A 56 9.48 1.58 8.46
CA ALA A 56 10.42 0.61 7.89
C ALA A 56 10.39 -0.75 8.61
N ASP A 57 10.15 -0.77 9.93
CA ASP A 57 10.14 -2.00 10.72
C ASP A 57 8.83 -2.77 10.53
N ASP A 58 7.70 -2.07 10.54
CA ASP A 58 6.37 -2.63 10.28
C ASP A 58 6.29 -3.19 8.86
N TRP A 59 6.79 -2.44 7.87
CA TRP A 59 6.87 -2.91 6.48
C TRP A 59 7.71 -4.18 6.37
N ARG A 60 8.89 -4.20 6.98
CA ARG A 60 9.78 -5.36 6.94
C ARG A 60 9.10 -6.59 7.54
N LEU A 61 8.44 -6.44 8.69
CA LEU A 61 7.73 -7.53 9.33
C LEU A 61 6.55 -8.01 8.48
N PHE A 62 5.71 -7.10 8.00
CA PHE A 62 4.57 -7.41 7.13
C PHE A 62 5.02 -8.16 5.87
N ALA A 63 6.02 -7.62 5.16
CA ALA A 63 6.55 -8.21 3.94
C ALA A 63 7.10 -9.62 4.18
N GLN A 64 7.91 -9.83 5.22
CA GLN A 64 8.46 -11.15 5.55
C GLN A 64 7.37 -12.19 5.85
N ARG A 65 6.32 -11.80 6.58
CA ARG A 65 5.24 -12.70 6.94
C ARG A 65 4.33 -13.03 5.76
N LEU A 66 4.01 -12.04 4.94
CA LEU A 66 3.21 -12.24 3.74
C LEU A 66 3.99 -13.08 2.70
N GLU A 67 5.29 -12.83 2.54
CA GLU A 67 6.19 -13.65 1.71
C GLU A 67 6.22 -15.11 2.17
N ALA A 68 6.34 -15.36 3.48
CA ALA A 68 6.33 -16.72 4.02
C ALA A 68 5.04 -17.48 3.67
N LYS A 69 3.88 -16.80 3.70
CA LYS A 69 2.59 -17.40 3.30
C LYS A 69 2.46 -17.53 1.78
N ALA A 70 3.02 -16.60 1.01
CA ALA A 70 3.06 -16.63 -0.45
C ALA A 70 3.80 -17.88 -1.00
N GLN A 71 4.74 -18.45 -0.25
CA GLN A 71 5.39 -19.72 -0.63
C GLN A 71 4.38 -20.87 -0.83
N TYR A 72 3.28 -20.85 -0.07
CA TYR A 72 2.32 -21.96 -0.03
C TYR A 72 0.91 -21.58 -0.49
N HIS A 73 0.60 -20.29 -0.68
CA HIS A 73 -0.74 -19.81 -1.06
C HIS A 73 -0.67 -18.85 -2.26
N GLU A 74 -1.32 -19.21 -3.37
CA GLU A 74 -1.25 -18.46 -4.64
C GLU A 74 -1.79 -17.03 -4.49
N TYR A 75 -2.96 -16.87 -3.89
CA TYR A 75 -3.52 -15.54 -3.63
C TYR A 75 -2.60 -14.68 -2.74
N ALA A 76 -1.88 -15.28 -1.78
CA ALA A 76 -0.92 -14.54 -0.96
C ALA A 76 0.29 -14.07 -1.78
N ARG A 77 0.66 -14.77 -2.87
CA ARG A 77 1.68 -14.28 -3.82
C ARG A 77 1.21 -13.03 -4.55
N VAL A 78 -0.05 -13.03 -5.01
CA VAL A 78 -0.64 -11.86 -5.68
C VAL A 78 -0.66 -10.68 -4.73
N LEU A 79 -1.14 -10.88 -3.50
CA LEU A 79 -1.17 -9.86 -2.46
C LEU A 79 0.23 -9.36 -2.08
N PHE A 80 1.22 -10.26 -2.03
CA PHE A 80 2.62 -9.88 -1.80
C PHE A 80 3.18 -9.03 -2.92
N ALA A 81 3.02 -9.46 -4.17
CA ALA A 81 3.45 -8.71 -5.35
C ALA A 81 2.78 -7.32 -5.39
N PHE A 82 1.48 -7.27 -5.15
CA PHE A 82 0.74 -6.01 -5.06
C PHE A 82 1.27 -5.10 -3.94
N ALA A 83 1.54 -5.65 -2.76
CA ALA A 83 2.11 -4.88 -1.64
C ALA A 83 3.49 -4.28 -1.98
N LEU A 84 4.35 -5.02 -2.70
CA LEU A 84 5.62 -4.49 -3.19
C LEU A 84 5.40 -3.34 -4.18
N CYS A 85 4.48 -3.49 -5.14
CA CYS A 85 4.12 -2.45 -6.08
C CYS A 85 3.57 -1.21 -5.38
N VAL A 86 2.72 -1.37 -4.36
CA VAL A 86 2.18 -0.26 -3.54
C VAL A 86 3.30 0.46 -2.80
N ARG A 87 4.27 -0.27 -2.21
CA ARG A 87 5.40 0.35 -1.51
C ARG A 87 6.26 1.18 -2.46
N ASN A 88 6.52 0.67 -3.66
CA ASN A 88 7.27 1.40 -4.68
C ASN A 88 6.47 2.62 -5.17
N ALA A 89 5.18 2.45 -5.44
CA ALA A 89 4.29 3.53 -5.84
C ALA A 89 4.22 4.65 -4.79
N ALA A 90 4.17 4.32 -3.50
CA ALA A 90 4.17 5.31 -2.43
C ALA A 90 5.43 6.20 -2.49
N ALA A 91 6.61 5.59 -2.65
CA ALA A 91 7.86 6.33 -2.80
C ALA A 91 7.89 7.18 -4.08
N GLU A 92 7.38 6.66 -5.20
CA GLU A 92 7.26 7.42 -6.46
C GLU A 92 6.29 8.61 -6.31
N ILE A 93 5.14 8.42 -5.66
CA ILE A 93 4.15 9.47 -5.42
C ILE A 93 4.72 10.54 -4.52
N GLU A 94 5.44 10.18 -3.45
CA GLU A 94 6.11 11.15 -2.58
C GLU A 94 7.12 12.01 -3.35
N GLN A 95 7.87 11.40 -4.26
CA GLN A 95 8.77 12.15 -5.16
C GLN A 95 7.99 13.06 -6.11
N LEU A 96 6.92 12.57 -6.75
CA LEU A 96 6.06 13.37 -7.62
C LEU A 96 5.45 14.58 -6.89
N LEU A 97 5.09 14.40 -5.61
CA LEU A 97 4.56 15.47 -4.77
C LEU A 97 5.60 16.53 -4.40
N ALA A 98 6.90 16.27 -4.61
CA ALA A 98 7.96 17.27 -4.45
C ALA A 98 8.09 18.21 -5.67
N TYR A 99 7.83 17.73 -6.89
CA TYR A 99 7.91 18.52 -8.13
C TYR A 99 6.73 19.48 -8.33
N SER A 100 6.83 20.50 -9.18
CA SER A 100 5.64 21.29 -9.54
C SER A 100 4.55 20.41 -10.17
N LEU A 101 3.29 20.85 -10.15
CA LEU A 101 2.18 20.09 -10.71
C LEU A 101 2.40 19.75 -12.20
N GLN A 102 2.98 20.68 -12.95
CA GLN A 102 3.25 20.49 -14.38
C GLN A 102 4.35 19.45 -14.61
N GLU A 103 5.47 19.54 -13.88
CA GLU A 103 6.57 18.56 -13.96
C GLU A 103 6.09 17.16 -13.55
N ALA A 104 5.31 17.06 -12.47
CA ALA A 104 4.75 15.79 -12.03
C ALA A 104 3.90 15.13 -13.13
N PHE A 105 3.16 15.92 -13.92
CA PHE A 105 2.39 15.41 -15.05
C PHE A 105 3.25 14.98 -16.24
N GLU A 106 4.31 15.72 -16.56
CA GLU A 106 5.23 15.36 -17.62
C GLU A 106 5.96 14.05 -17.29
N ILE A 107 6.41 13.90 -16.05
CA ILE A 107 7.02 12.66 -15.54
C ILE A 107 6.01 11.52 -15.65
N LEU A 108 4.79 11.69 -15.13
CA LEU A 108 3.75 10.66 -15.18
C LEU A 108 3.39 10.24 -16.60
N ALA A 109 3.23 11.18 -17.53
CA ALA A 109 2.93 10.87 -18.92
C ALA A 109 4.02 10.03 -19.60
N SER A 110 5.28 10.16 -19.15
CA SER A 110 6.41 9.39 -19.67
C SER A 110 6.60 8.02 -19.00
N VAL A 111 6.34 7.92 -17.69
CA VAL A 111 6.66 6.71 -16.90
C VAL A 111 5.46 5.79 -16.76
N PHE A 112 4.25 6.33 -16.54
CA PHE A 112 3.06 5.53 -16.22
C PHE A 112 2.69 4.51 -17.32
N PRO A 113 2.73 4.83 -18.63
CA PRO A 113 2.41 3.86 -19.68
C PRO A 113 3.39 2.69 -19.80
N GLY A 114 4.59 2.82 -19.22
CA GLY A 114 5.60 1.75 -19.23
C GLY A 114 5.46 0.75 -18.09
N LYS A 115 4.56 1.00 -17.13
CA LYS A 115 4.28 0.11 -15.99
C LYS A 115 3.38 -1.04 -16.40
N ASP A 116 3.54 -2.20 -15.78
CA ASP A 116 2.61 -3.32 -15.98
C ASP A 116 1.23 -3.07 -15.30
N ASP A 117 0.25 -3.92 -15.57
CA ASP A 117 -1.13 -3.75 -15.07
C ASP A 117 -1.19 -3.72 -13.53
N LEU A 118 -0.37 -4.53 -12.85
CA LEU A 118 -0.35 -4.61 -11.40
C LEU A 118 0.29 -3.36 -10.80
N GLU A 119 1.39 -2.88 -11.40
CA GLU A 119 2.06 -1.64 -11.04
C GLU A 119 1.16 -0.43 -11.26
N GLN A 120 0.44 -0.36 -12.38
CA GLN A 120 -0.52 0.70 -12.67
C GLN A 120 -1.67 0.69 -11.65
N LEU A 121 -2.23 -0.49 -11.34
CA LEU A 121 -3.28 -0.64 -10.33
C LEU A 121 -2.80 -0.18 -8.96
N ALA A 122 -1.62 -0.64 -8.53
CA ALA A 122 -1.02 -0.26 -7.26
C ALA A 122 -0.75 1.24 -7.19
N PHE A 123 -0.25 1.83 -8.28
CA PHE A 123 0.00 3.26 -8.38
C PHE A 123 -1.29 4.07 -8.23
N LEU A 124 -2.35 3.70 -8.96
CA LEU A 124 -3.65 4.36 -8.88
C LEU A 124 -4.28 4.25 -7.50
N ALA A 125 -4.28 3.06 -6.91
CA ALA A 125 -4.85 2.81 -5.57
C ALA A 125 -4.10 3.60 -4.49
N THR A 126 -2.77 3.64 -4.58
CA THR A 126 -1.93 4.42 -3.67
C THR A 126 -2.16 5.92 -3.85
N LEU A 127 -2.19 6.41 -5.09
CA LEU A 127 -2.43 7.82 -5.38
C LEU A 127 -3.81 8.29 -4.93
N HIS A 128 -4.84 7.44 -5.09
CA HIS A 128 -6.18 7.70 -4.56
C HIS A 128 -6.15 7.89 -3.04
N THR A 129 -5.40 7.05 -2.32
CA THR A 129 -5.24 7.17 -0.86
C THR A 129 -4.55 8.48 -0.46
N TYR A 130 -3.51 8.91 -1.19
CA TYR A 130 -2.88 10.22 -0.95
C TYR A 130 -3.83 11.38 -1.32
N ALA A 131 -4.69 11.23 -2.32
CA ALA A 131 -5.64 12.25 -2.76
C ALA A 131 -6.70 12.59 -1.70
N GLU A 132 -6.99 11.70 -0.76
CA GLU A 132 -7.89 11.97 0.37
C GLU A 132 -7.33 13.06 1.30
N GLN A 133 -6.01 13.18 1.40
CA GLN A 133 -5.33 14.03 2.38
C GLN A 133 -4.49 15.15 1.73
N ASN A 134 -4.20 15.06 0.43
CA ASN A 134 -3.33 16.01 -0.28
C ASN A 134 -3.98 16.53 -1.56
N ILE A 135 -4.21 17.85 -1.62
CA ILE A 135 -4.86 18.53 -2.77
C ILE A 135 -4.06 18.33 -4.06
N LYS A 136 -2.73 18.28 -3.99
CA LYS A 136 -1.87 18.07 -5.16
C LYS A 136 -1.98 16.63 -5.64
N ALA A 137 -1.98 15.65 -4.74
CA ALA A 137 -2.23 14.25 -5.10
C ALA A 137 -3.61 14.09 -5.75
N LYS A 138 -4.64 14.79 -5.25
CA LYS A 138 -5.98 14.82 -5.84
C LYS A 138 -6.00 15.42 -7.24
N ALA A 139 -5.31 16.54 -7.46
CA ALA A 139 -5.18 17.12 -8.78
C ALA A 139 -4.46 16.18 -9.75
N ILE A 140 -3.43 15.47 -9.26
CA ILE A 140 -2.69 14.50 -10.04
C ILE A 140 -3.59 13.31 -10.44
N PHE A 141 -4.29 12.75 -9.47
CA PHE A 141 -5.22 11.63 -9.63
C PHE A 141 -6.29 11.93 -10.66
N ASN A 142 -6.99 13.06 -10.54
CA ASN A 142 -8.08 13.42 -11.45
C ASN A 142 -7.61 13.56 -12.90
N LYS A 143 -6.42 14.12 -13.12
CA LYS A 143 -5.89 14.27 -14.48
C LYS A 143 -5.48 12.92 -15.08
N LEU A 144 -4.89 12.04 -14.28
CA LEU A 144 -4.54 10.69 -14.71
C LEU A 144 -5.79 9.87 -15.04
N GLN A 145 -6.84 9.95 -14.21
CA GLN A 145 -8.12 9.30 -14.46
C GLN A 145 -8.77 9.81 -15.75
N ALA A 146 -8.73 11.12 -16.01
CA ALA A 146 -9.25 11.69 -17.25
C ALA A 146 -8.49 11.18 -18.49
N ALA A 147 -7.16 11.04 -18.40
CA ALA A 147 -6.32 10.53 -19.48
C ALA A 147 -6.57 9.04 -19.78
N LEU A 148 -6.93 8.23 -18.77
CA LEU A 148 -7.26 6.82 -18.94
C LEU A 148 -8.68 6.58 -19.47
N SER A 149 -9.58 7.56 -19.29
CA SER A 149 -10.96 7.50 -19.79
C SER A 149 -11.15 8.06 -21.21
N ALA A 150 -10.09 8.60 -21.81
CA ALA A 150 -10.08 9.24 -23.13
C ALA A 150 -9.58 8.28 -24.22
#